data_AF-A0AAD3DR97-F1
#
_entry.id   AF-A0AAD3DR97-F1
#
_cell.length_a   1.000
_cell.length_b   1.000
_cell.length_c   1.000
_cell.angle_alpha   90.00
_cell.angle_beta   90.00
_cell.angle_gamma   90.00
#
_symmetry.space_group_name_H-M   'P 1'
#
loop_
_entity.id
_entity.type
_entity.pdbx_description
1 polymer ?
#
loop_
_entity_poly.entity_id
_entity_poly.type
_entity_poly.pdbx_seq_one_letter_code
_entity_poly.pdbx_strand_id
1 'polypeptide(L)'
;MPTTDLLKTFGLSRNPFTDRTAEKTNLDSTSLYIHSDLRGLKPTDTTYVFFGKRGSGKTTIRLQLEEAYRRHNEEAAAKGTKGHFIIDMCRPGHMTACLSTFMETLDASTDNWDATFSETWTTADLVDCILSYAATELVKKFTQPNSDVARQMQETLRGDSRASRQFLLLSHLYARTDTATLKQVRAVLMRPKYTPTQVTVGAVSAITGTGALVAAARQPAVSEALAEYGGAAWEWLGDHVPLLRAAPKLVAAGLLGSTGAGVWYWNRWQRLRSLDRAACLQRNVRVVKPQPRELLASLVSHLFTNQDSVDTVRSLTLGISAHQKLELLSGLVRLLGFESVAVFGDCFDEVTLLDPVRFPGAIKAFAREVCRNDILNFGRLHFFFPDSRMALDLNTDRTLKEARFDRHFVRDLVWSRHQLEELAERRFRAAQQALREEFGRQGGADEASNLSFADLFKKVRGEDFSSYLAKLSTPRELMIMMTEMFSRIEQNPEGGLTAQDMEIAVTKAQEQSV
;
A
#
# COMPACT_ATOMS: atom_id res chain seq x y z
N MET A 1 -32.08 21.06 43.88
CA MET A 1 -30.66 21.44 43.86
C MET A 1 -30.32 21.83 42.44
N PRO A 2 -29.90 23.07 42.15
CA PRO A 2 -29.63 23.46 40.78
C PRO A 2 -28.28 22.84 40.40
N THR A 3 -28.31 21.76 39.62
CA THR A 3 -27.17 21.36 38.80
C THR A 3 -27.00 22.46 37.76
N THR A 4 -26.27 23.51 38.11
CA THR A 4 -25.79 24.50 37.15
C THR A 4 -24.94 23.74 36.16
N ASP A 5 -25.51 23.53 34.98
CA ASP A 5 -24.87 22.86 33.85
C ASP A 5 -23.68 23.75 33.44
N LEU A 6 -22.52 23.49 34.05
CA LEU A 6 -21.31 24.30 33.93
C LEU A 6 -20.93 24.49 32.46
N LEU A 7 -21.18 23.47 31.65
CA LEU A 7 -21.00 23.50 30.21
C LEU A 7 -21.87 24.58 29.57
N LYS A 8 -23.16 24.69 29.93
CA LYS A 8 -24.04 25.77 29.47
C LYS A 8 -23.55 27.14 29.92
N THR A 9 -23.02 27.26 31.15
CA THR A 9 -22.42 28.52 31.62
C THR A 9 -21.28 28.98 30.71
N PHE A 10 -20.51 28.06 30.13
CA PHE A 10 -19.43 28.36 29.18
C PHE A 10 -19.85 28.33 27.70
N GLY A 11 -21.16 28.19 27.41
CA GLY A 11 -21.66 28.11 26.04
C GLY A 11 -21.22 26.83 25.31
N LEU A 12 -21.18 25.70 26.02
CA LEU A 12 -20.81 24.38 25.50
C LEU A 12 -21.98 23.41 25.63
N SER A 13 -22.27 22.62 24.60
CA SER A 13 -23.24 21.51 24.67
C SER A 13 -22.65 20.25 25.30
N ARG A 14 -21.34 20.06 25.15
CA ARG A 14 -20.57 18.92 25.64
C ARG A 14 -19.14 19.35 25.94
N ASN A 15 -18.47 18.61 26.81
CA ASN A 15 -17.06 18.85 27.09
C ASN A 15 -16.21 18.61 25.82
N PRO A 16 -15.47 19.61 25.30
CA PRO A 16 -14.72 19.48 24.05
C PRO A 16 -13.47 18.61 24.14
N PHE A 17 -13.09 18.20 25.35
CA PHE A 17 -11.87 17.45 25.64
C PHE A 17 -12.12 15.93 25.81
N THR A 18 -13.39 15.49 25.82
CA THR A 18 -13.74 14.06 25.95
C THR A 18 -13.31 13.24 24.74
N ASP A 19 -13.34 13.85 23.54
CA ASP A 19 -12.96 13.19 22.29
C ASP A 19 -11.42 13.20 22.15
N ARG A 20 -10.79 12.16 22.69
CA ARG A 20 -9.32 12.00 22.77
C ARG A 20 -8.65 11.62 21.44
N THR A 21 -9.42 11.05 20.50
CA THR A 21 -8.93 10.58 19.20
C THR A 21 -9.44 11.48 18.07
N ALA A 22 -8.55 11.89 17.17
CA ALA A 22 -8.87 12.78 16.05
C ALA A 22 -9.94 12.21 15.10
N GLU A 23 -10.07 10.89 15.00
CA GLU A 23 -11.05 10.24 14.10
C GLU A 23 -12.49 10.27 14.63
N LYS A 24 -12.67 10.40 15.95
CA LYS A 24 -14.00 10.30 16.61
C LYS A 24 -14.56 11.66 17.03
N THR A 25 -13.81 12.72 16.79
CA THR A 25 -14.22 14.07 17.20
C THR A 25 -15.22 14.64 16.21
N ASN A 26 -16.29 15.25 16.73
CA ASN A 26 -17.27 15.98 15.91
C ASN A 26 -16.92 17.48 15.79
N LEU A 27 -15.76 17.89 16.31
CA LEU A 27 -15.30 19.28 16.19
C LEU A 27 -14.62 19.47 14.82
N ASP A 28 -14.68 20.69 14.29
CA ASP A 28 -14.10 21.01 12.98
C ASP A 28 -12.60 20.64 12.92
N SER A 29 -12.16 20.21 11.74
CA SER A 29 -10.79 19.87 11.37
C SER A 29 -9.74 20.93 11.77
N THR A 30 -10.12 22.21 11.82
CA THR A 30 -9.24 23.32 12.25
C THR A 30 -8.98 23.35 13.75
N SER A 31 -9.82 22.68 14.55
CA SER A 31 -9.72 22.58 16.01
C SER A 31 -8.80 21.47 16.49
N LEU A 32 -8.39 20.56 15.60
CA LEU A 32 -7.79 19.29 16.00
C LEU A 32 -6.28 19.33 16.14
N TYR A 33 -5.59 20.20 15.39
CA TYR A 33 -4.13 20.35 15.37
C TYR A 33 -3.76 21.39 14.30
N ILE A 34 -2.98 22.44 14.53
CA ILE A 34 -2.32 23.14 13.41
C ILE A 34 -0.94 23.57 13.91
N HIS A 35 0.09 22.82 13.53
CA HIS A 35 1.45 23.34 13.61
C HIS A 35 1.61 24.42 12.54
N SER A 36 2.25 25.54 12.85
CA SER A 36 2.47 26.68 11.94
C SER A 36 2.94 26.24 10.54
N ASP A 37 3.82 25.25 10.51
CA ASP A 37 4.53 24.78 9.32
C ASP A 37 3.68 23.84 8.46
N LEU A 38 2.58 23.31 9.01
CA LEU A 38 1.62 22.46 8.30
C LEU A 38 0.37 23.24 7.86
N ARG A 39 0.28 24.53 8.22
CA ARG A 39 -0.85 25.39 7.86
C ARG A 39 -0.79 25.71 6.37
N GLY A 40 -1.85 25.37 5.64
CA GLY A 40 -1.91 25.59 4.20
C GLY A 40 -1.00 24.66 3.41
N LEU A 41 -0.63 23.51 3.98
CA LEU A 41 0.16 22.51 3.30
C LEU A 41 -0.55 22.07 2.03
N LYS A 42 0.11 22.29 0.90
CA LYS A 42 -0.31 21.77 -0.40
C LYS A 42 0.43 20.46 -0.67
N PRO A 43 -0.21 19.50 -1.35
CA PRO A 43 0.47 18.32 -1.87
C PRO A 43 1.73 18.76 -2.63
N THR A 44 2.89 18.47 -2.05
CA THR A 44 4.21 18.84 -2.55
C THR A 44 4.99 17.57 -2.85
N ASP A 45 6.07 17.66 -3.62
CA ASP A 45 6.93 16.50 -3.90
C ASP A 45 7.70 16.01 -2.66
N THR A 46 7.64 16.74 -1.55
CA THR A 46 8.37 16.41 -0.31
C THR A 46 7.83 15.16 0.38
N THR A 47 8.76 14.36 0.89
CA THR A 47 8.49 13.24 1.79
C THR A 47 8.45 13.76 3.23
N TYR A 48 7.44 13.36 4.00
CA TYR A 48 7.26 13.72 5.40
C TYR A 48 7.33 12.47 6.28
N VAL A 49 8.19 12.51 7.30
CA VAL A 49 8.32 11.44 8.29
C VAL A 49 8.18 12.06 9.67
N PHE A 50 7.15 11.68 10.42
CA PHE A 50 6.89 12.20 11.75
C PHE A 50 7.17 11.14 12.80
N PHE A 51 8.00 11.47 13.77
CA PHE A 51 8.22 10.68 14.98
C PHE A 51 7.47 11.33 16.13
N GLY A 52 6.83 10.55 16.99
CA GLY A 52 6.21 11.13 18.18
C GLY A 52 5.54 10.13 19.10
N LYS A 53 5.39 10.53 20.36
CA LYS A 53 4.76 9.70 21.39
C LYS A 53 3.32 9.35 21.04
N ARG A 54 2.79 8.32 21.70
CA ARG A 54 1.36 8.03 21.66
C ARG A 54 0.58 9.28 22.06
N GLY A 55 -0.40 9.67 21.24
CA GLY A 55 -1.18 10.88 21.51
C GLY A 55 -0.52 12.21 21.14
N SER A 56 0.63 12.22 20.46
CA SER A 56 1.32 13.43 20.00
C SER A 56 0.62 14.18 18.84
N GLY A 57 -0.51 13.68 18.33
CA GLY A 57 -1.25 14.32 17.22
C GLY A 57 -0.90 13.81 15.82
N LYS A 58 -0.13 12.73 15.68
CA LYS A 58 0.22 12.09 14.38
C LYS A 58 -0.99 11.85 13.48
N THR A 59 -2.00 11.18 14.02
CA THR A 59 -3.24 10.86 13.31
C THR A 59 -3.96 12.12 12.84
N THR A 60 -3.93 13.21 13.62
CA THR A 60 -4.53 14.47 13.17
C THR A 60 -3.80 15.05 11.97
N ILE A 61 -2.47 15.06 12.00
CA ILE A 61 -1.65 15.53 10.88
C ILE A 61 -1.92 14.69 9.63
N ARG A 62 -2.00 13.36 9.78
CA ARG A 62 -2.39 12.45 8.69
C ARG A 62 -3.73 12.86 8.08
N LEU A 63 -4.78 13.01 8.89
CA LEU A 63 -6.11 13.38 8.41
C LEU A 63 -6.10 14.73 7.67
N GLN A 64 -5.31 15.69 8.15
CA GLN A 64 -5.15 16.99 7.48
C GLN A 64 -4.42 16.90 6.14
N LEU A 65 -3.37 16.07 6.06
CA LEU A 65 -2.70 15.79 4.81
C LEU A 65 -3.65 15.08 3.83
N GLU A 66 -4.33 14.03 4.26
CA GLU A 66 -5.31 13.31 3.44
C GLU A 66 -6.42 14.24 2.91
N GLU A 67 -6.91 15.15 3.75
CA GLU A 67 -7.87 16.18 3.36
C GLU A 67 -7.28 17.15 2.32
N ALA A 68 -6.04 17.61 2.51
CA ALA A 68 -5.36 18.46 1.53
C ALA A 68 -5.16 17.77 0.17
N TYR A 69 -4.81 16.49 0.17
CA TYR A 69 -4.74 15.66 -1.04
C TYR A 69 -6.11 15.47 -1.68
N ARG A 70 -7.17 15.29 -0.89
CA ARG A 70 -8.54 15.16 -1.40
C ARG A 70 -8.98 16.45 -2.11
N ARG A 71 -8.81 17.61 -1.47
CA ARG A 71 -9.12 18.91 -2.07
C ARG A 71 -8.33 19.15 -3.35
N HIS A 72 -7.02 18.86 -3.34
CA HIS A 72 -6.21 18.95 -4.55
C HIS A 72 -6.74 18.04 -5.66
N ASN A 73 -7.12 16.80 -5.34
CA ASN A 73 -7.68 15.88 -6.33
C ASN A 73 -9.02 16.35 -6.90
N GLU A 74 -9.87 17.00 -6.10
CA GLU A 74 -11.12 17.61 -6.56
C GLU A 74 -10.86 18.80 -7.49
N GLU A 75 -9.92 19.68 -7.13
CA GLU A 75 -9.49 20.80 -7.99
C GLU A 75 -8.83 20.31 -9.29
N ALA A 76 -8.05 19.23 -9.21
CA ALA A 76 -7.38 18.59 -10.33
C ALA A 76 -8.39 17.95 -11.29
N ALA A 77 -9.44 17.31 -10.76
CA ALA A 77 -10.56 16.79 -11.54
C ALA A 77 -11.26 17.89 -12.34
N ALA A 78 -11.45 19.08 -11.76
CA ALA A 78 -12.00 20.24 -12.47
C ALA A 78 -11.08 20.73 -13.62
N LYS A 79 -9.76 20.48 -13.51
CA LYS A 79 -8.75 20.81 -14.53
C LYS A 79 -8.50 19.68 -15.55
N GLY A 80 -9.17 18.53 -15.39
CA GLY A 80 -9.08 17.40 -16.31
C GLY A 80 -8.04 16.33 -15.98
N THR A 81 -7.39 16.36 -14.81
CA THR A 81 -6.52 15.28 -14.32
C THR A 81 -7.19 14.52 -13.17
N LYS A 82 -6.76 13.29 -12.86
CA LYS A 82 -7.31 12.51 -11.74
C LYS A 82 -6.66 12.85 -10.38
N GLY A 83 -5.85 13.91 -10.33
CA GLY A 83 -5.03 14.26 -9.16
C GLY A 83 -4.00 13.18 -8.82
N HIS A 84 -3.63 13.07 -7.54
CA HIS A 84 -2.70 12.07 -7.04
C HIS A 84 -3.39 10.75 -6.67
N PHE A 85 -2.76 9.63 -7.03
CA PHE A 85 -3.19 8.30 -6.62
C PHE A 85 -2.70 8.01 -5.20
N ILE A 86 -3.64 7.92 -4.27
CA ILE A 86 -3.38 7.75 -2.84
C ILE A 86 -3.31 6.25 -2.51
N ILE A 87 -2.20 5.83 -1.90
CA ILE A 87 -1.99 4.49 -1.34
C ILE A 87 -2.03 4.61 0.17
N ASP A 88 -3.03 3.97 0.77
CA ASP A 88 -3.25 3.98 2.21
C ASP A 88 -2.80 2.66 2.85
N MET A 89 -1.69 2.72 3.56
CA MET A 89 -1.13 1.60 4.34
C MET A 89 -1.60 1.62 5.80
N CYS A 90 -2.35 2.65 6.21
CA CYS A 90 -2.80 2.86 7.58
C CYS A 90 -4.05 2.05 7.93
N ARG A 91 -4.75 1.49 6.93
CA ARG A 91 -5.98 0.72 7.22
C ARG A 91 -5.66 -0.44 8.17
N PRO A 92 -6.47 -0.65 9.22
CA PRO A 92 -6.25 -1.72 10.18
C PRO A 92 -6.03 -3.07 9.50
N GLY A 93 -4.95 -3.76 9.90
CA GLY A 93 -4.59 -5.08 9.39
C GLY A 93 -3.89 -5.10 8.02
N HIS A 94 -3.78 -3.97 7.29
CA HIS A 94 -3.03 -3.92 6.04
C HIS A 94 -1.58 -4.37 6.27
N MET A 95 -0.78 -3.57 6.98
CA MET A 95 0.64 -3.88 7.19
C MET A 95 0.83 -5.23 7.87
N THR A 96 0.00 -5.56 8.87
CA THR A 96 0.00 -6.86 9.52
C THR A 96 -0.09 -8.00 8.52
N ALA A 97 -0.98 -7.90 7.52
CA ALA A 97 -1.14 -8.95 6.52
C ALA A 97 0.05 -9.08 5.55
N CYS A 98 0.85 -8.03 5.35
CA CYS A 98 2.12 -8.12 4.62
C CYS A 98 3.20 -8.80 5.46
N LEU A 99 3.32 -8.38 6.72
CA LEU A 99 4.32 -8.93 7.64
C LEU A 99 4.04 -10.38 8.02
N SER A 100 2.78 -10.79 8.15
CA SER A 100 2.43 -12.20 8.39
C SER A 100 2.87 -13.08 7.23
N THR A 101 2.65 -12.65 5.98
CA THR A 101 3.13 -13.39 4.81
C THR A 101 4.66 -13.39 4.71
N PHE A 102 5.31 -12.29 5.11
CA PHE A 102 6.77 -12.24 5.20
C PHE A 102 7.32 -13.24 6.21
N MET A 103 6.72 -13.28 7.41
CA MET A 103 7.05 -14.26 8.46
C MET A 103 6.85 -15.70 7.97
N GLU A 104 5.72 -15.99 7.32
CA GLU A 104 5.44 -17.29 6.69
C GLU A 104 6.51 -17.64 5.63
N THR A 105 6.93 -16.67 4.81
CA THR A 105 7.91 -16.92 3.72
C THR A 105 9.32 -17.20 4.22
N LEU A 106 9.66 -16.68 5.40
CA LEU A 106 10.94 -16.93 6.05
C LEU A 106 10.93 -18.15 6.97
N ASP A 107 9.78 -18.85 7.08
CA ASP A 107 9.55 -19.90 8.07
C ASP A 107 9.91 -19.44 9.51
N ALA A 108 9.68 -18.16 9.81
CA ALA A 108 9.96 -17.55 11.11
C ALA A 108 8.79 -17.76 12.08
N SER A 109 9.09 -17.84 13.38
CA SER A 109 8.11 -17.90 14.46
C SER A 109 8.05 -16.57 15.20
N THR A 110 7.05 -16.39 16.06
CA THR A 110 6.97 -15.19 16.91
C THR A 110 8.15 -15.06 17.87
N ASP A 111 8.87 -16.14 18.15
CA ASP A 111 9.95 -16.16 19.15
C ASP A 111 11.28 -15.70 18.56
N ASN A 112 11.52 -15.96 17.26
CA ASN A 112 12.73 -15.54 16.54
C ASN A 112 12.47 -14.34 15.60
N TRP A 113 11.24 -13.82 15.56
CA TRP A 113 10.81 -12.79 14.64
C TRP A 113 11.66 -11.52 14.73
N ASP A 114 11.95 -11.04 15.94
CA ASP A 114 12.66 -9.77 16.15
C ASP A 114 14.04 -9.76 15.49
N ALA A 115 14.82 -10.82 15.72
CA ALA A 115 16.15 -10.99 15.13
C ALA A 115 16.06 -11.23 13.62
N THR A 116 15.21 -12.18 13.21
CA THR A 116 15.07 -12.56 11.80
C THR A 116 14.64 -11.37 10.93
N PHE A 117 13.64 -10.61 11.39
CA PHE A 117 13.18 -9.42 10.68
C PHE A 117 14.27 -8.36 10.61
N SER A 118 14.98 -8.10 11.70
CA SER A 118 16.05 -7.10 11.76
C SER A 118 17.18 -7.36 10.78
N GLU A 119 17.48 -8.64 10.50
CA GLU A 119 18.54 -9.06 9.57
C GLU A 119 18.08 -9.12 8.11
N THR A 120 16.82 -9.50 7.86
CA THR A 120 16.35 -9.89 6.52
C THR A 120 15.42 -8.87 5.84
N TRP A 121 14.82 -7.97 6.60
CA TRP A 121 13.92 -6.94 6.08
C TRP A 121 14.69 -5.89 5.28
N THR A 122 14.21 -5.58 4.08
CA THR A 122 14.85 -4.60 3.20
C THR A 122 13.88 -3.58 2.67
N THR A 123 14.43 -2.48 2.17
CA THR A 123 13.76 -1.44 1.39
C THR A 123 12.88 -2.01 0.27
N ALA A 124 13.33 -3.09 -0.36
CA ALA A 124 12.61 -3.73 -1.46
C ALA A 124 11.29 -4.38 -0.98
N ASP A 125 11.27 -4.96 0.22
CA ASP A 125 10.08 -5.59 0.80
C ASP A 125 9.04 -4.55 1.22
N LEU A 126 9.50 -3.40 1.75
CA LEU A 126 8.63 -2.27 2.03
C LEU A 126 7.95 -1.76 0.75
N VAL A 127 8.71 -1.59 -0.33
CA VAL A 127 8.12 -1.21 -1.62
C VAL A 127 7.19 -2.29 -2.15
N ASP A 128 7.47 -3.57 -1.89
CA ASP A 128 6.56 -4.65 -2.25
C ASP A 128 5.23 -4.58 -1.50
N CYS A 129 5.23 -4.11 -0.25
CA CYS A 129 3.99 -3.79 0.47
C CYS A 129 3.23 -2.67 -0.24
N ILE A 130 3.92 -1.57 -0.59
CA ILE A 130 3.32 -0.43 -1.32
C ILE A 130 2.71 -0.91 -2.65
N LEU A 131 3.46 -1.69 -3.43
CA LEU A 131 3.00 -2.28 -4.68
C LEU A 131 1.80 -3.21 -4.47
N SER A 132 1.75 -3.98 -3.38
CA SER A 132 0.61 -4.84 -3.05
C SER A 132 -0.69 -4.05 -2.89
N TYR A 133 -0.67 -2.96 -2.13
CA TYR A 133 -1.87 -2.13 -1.97
C TYR A 133 -2.20 -1.36 -3.24
N ALA A 134 -1.19 -0.80 -3.92
CA ALA A 134 -1.38 -0.11 -5.19
C ALA A 134 -2.03 -1.02 -6.23
N ALA A 135 -1.49 -2.23 -6.43
CA ALA A 135 -2.01 -3.21 -7.36
C ALA A 135 -3.45 -3.62 -6.99
N THR A 136 -3.74 -3.80 -5.70
CA THR A 136 -5.08 -4.17 -5.22
C THR A 136 -6.12 -3.08 -5.53
N GLU A 137 -5.82 -1.81 -5.21
CA GLU A 137 -6.72 -0.69 -5.50
C GLU A 137 -6.84 -0.40 -7.01
N LEU A 138 -5.75 -0.54 -7.77
CA LEU A 138 -5.77 -0.41 -9.23
C LEU A 138 -6.62 -1.50 -9.89
N VAL A 139 -6.48 -2.76 -9.46
CA VAL A 139 -7.30 -3.87 -9.97
C VAL A 139 -8.77 -3.65 -9.61
N LYS A 140 -9.07 -3.21 -8.38
CA LYS A 140 -10.43 -2.88 -7.95
C LYS A 140 -11.06 -1.79 -8.83
N LYS A 141 -10.32 -0.73 -9.15
CA LYS A 141 -10.78 0.33 -10.07
C LYS A 141 -10.94 -0.19 -11.51
N PHE A 142 -10.07 -1.10 -11.94
CA PHE A 142 -10.10 -1.68 -13.28
C PHE A 142 -11.27 -2.64 -13.52
N THR A 143 -11.67 -3.40 -12.50
CA THR A 143 -12.76 -4.40 -12.58
C THR A 143 -14.11 -3.88 -12.10
N GLN A 144 -14.18 -2.62 -11.66
CA GLN A 144 -15.42 -2.01 -11.19
C GLN A 144 -16.48 -2.01 -12.31
N PRO A 145 -17.65 -2.67 -12.10
CA PRO A 145 -18.68 -2.74 -13.13
C PRO A 145 -19.28 -1.35 -13.38
N ASN A 146 -19.61 -1.07 -14.65
CA ASN A 146 -20.26 0.18 -15.09
C ASN A 146 -19.54 1.48 -14.69
N SER A 147 -18.25 1.43 -14.41
CA SER A 147 -17.43 2.61 -14.13
C SER A 147 -16.78 3.12 -15.41
N ASP A 148 -17.00 4.40 -15.74
CA ASP A 148 -16.31 5.05 -16.87
C ASP A 148 -14.80 5.10 -16.66
N VAL A 149 -14.36 5.23 -15.39
CA VAL A 149 -12.95 5.15 -15.02
C VAL A 149 -12.38 3.78 -15.40
N ALA A 150 -13.11 2.69 -15.13
CA ALA A 150 -12.68 1.35 -15.50
C ALA A 150 -12.56 1.18 -17.01
N ARG A 151 -13.54 1.66 -17.79
CA ARG A 151 -13.51 1.61 -19.27
C ARG A 151 -12.32 2.38 -19.84
N GLN A 152 -12.11 3.62 -19.38
CA GLN A 152 -10.95 4.42 -19.79
C GLN A 152 -9.64 3.71 -19.46
N MET A 153 -9.49 3.19 -18.23
CA MET A 153 -8.28 2.44 -17.85
C MET A 153 -8.05 1.22 -18.76
N GLN A 154 -9.10 0.48 -19.11
CA GLN A 154 -9.04 -0.65 -20.01
C GLN A 154 -8.59 -0.24 -21.42
N GLU A 155 -9.14 0.85 -21.95
CA GLU A 155 -8.77 1.38 -23.27
C GLU A 155 -7.32 1.86 -23.30
N THR A 156 -6.88 2.65 -22.31
CA THR A 156 -5.50 3.13 -22.23
C THR A 156 -4.51 1.97 -22.13
N LEU A 157 -4.78 0.99 -21.25
CA LEU A 157 -3.91 -0.19 -21.10
C LEU A 157 -3.91 -1.09 -22.35
N ARG A 158 -5.03 -1.21 -23.08
CA ARG A 158 -5.06 -1.95 -24.35
C ARG A 158 -4.31 -1.23 -25.47
N GLY A 159 -4.21 0.09 -25.40
CA GLY A 159 -3.45 0.93 -26.33
C GLY A 159 -1.95 0.78 -26.17
N ASP A 160 -1.46 0.63 -24.93
CA ASP A 160 -0.04 0.46 -24.64
C ASP A 160 0.31 -0.97 -24.21
N SER A 161 0.98 -1.71 -25.12
CA SER A 161 1.40 -3.09 -24.87
C SER A 161 2.39 -3.23 -23.70
N ARG A 162 3.23 -2.23 -23.42
CA ARG A 162 4.18 -2.25 -22.31
C ARG A 162 3.44 -2.06 -20.99
N ALA A 163 2.56 -1.06 -20.91
CA ALA A 163 1.75 -0.81 -19.73
C ALA A 163 0.82 -2.00 -19.42
N SER A 164 0.24 -2.64 -20.44
CA SER A 164 -0.56 -3.87 -20.29
C SER A 164 0.25 -5.00 -19.66
N ARG A 165 1.46 -5.29 -20.17
CA ARG A 165 2.36 -6.31 -19.61
C ARG A 165 2.71 -6.02 -18.15
N GLN A 166 3.05 -4.77 -17.87
CA GLN A 166 3.36 -4.31 -16.51
C GLN A 166 2.16 -4.49 -15.58
N PHE A 167 0.98 -4.02 -15.97
CA PHE A 167 -0.24 -4.13 -15.16
C PHE A 167 -0.63 -5.59 -14.91
N LEU A 168 -0.49 -6.45 -15.92
CA LEU A 168 -0.76 -7.89 -15.79
C LEU A 168 0.18 -8.59 -14.82
N LEU A 169 1.49 -8.32 -14.90
CA LEU A 169 2.44 -8.88 -13.93
C LEU A 169 2.24 -8.30 -12.54
N LEU A 170 2.05 -6.98 -12.43
CA LEU A 170 1.81 -6.31 -11.15
C LEU A 170 0.56 -6.89 -10.46
N SER A 171 -0.55 -7.05 -11.19
CA SER A 171 -1.78 -7.63 -10.65
C SER A 171 -1.61 -9.08 -10.19
N HIS A 172 -0.93 -9.93 -10.97
CA HIS A 172 -0.79 -11.34 -10.62
C HIS A 172 0.29 -11.62 -9.55
N LEU A 173 1.22 -10.70 -9.32
CA LEU A 173 2.25 -10.85 -8.28
C LEU A 173 1.89 -10.15 -6.97
N TYR A 174 1.21 -9.00 -7.03
CA TYR A 174 1.05 -8.11 -5.88
C TYR A 174 -0.40 -7.93 -5.41
N ALA A 175 -1.40 -8.06 -6.30
CA ALA A 175 -2.78 -7.77 -5.92
C ALA A 175 -3.35 -8.86 -4.99
N ARG A 176 -3.92 -8.42 -3.86
CA ARG A 176 -4.60 -9.27 -2.86
C ARG A 176 -6.08 -9.38 -3.21
N THR A 177 -6.37 -10.05 -4.33
CA THR A 177 -7.73 -10.22 -4.86
C THR A 177 -8.00 -11.68 -5.22
N ASP A 178 -9.24 -12.00 -5.56
CA ASP A 178 -9.66 -13.33 -5.93
C ASP A 178 -9.17 -13.72 -7.34
N THR A 179 -9.06 -15.02 -7.56
CA THR A 179 -8.58 -15.54 -8.85
C THR A 179 -9.53 -15.26 -10.01
N ALA A 180 -10.83 -15.01 -9.76
CA ALA A 180 -11.78 -14.69 -10.83
C ALA A 180 -11.58 -13.25 -11.33
N THR A 181 -11.35 -12.29 -10.43
CA THR A 181 -10.95 -10.92 -10.77
C THR A 181 -9.66 -10.90 -11.60
N LEU A 182 -8.63 -11.66 -11.22
CA LEU A 182 -7.39 -11.76 -12.01
C LEU A 182 -7.62 -12.39 -13.41
N LYS A 183 -8.50 -13.39 -13.50
CA LYS A 183 -8.90 -13.98 -14.80
C LYS A 183 -9.62 -12.95 -15.67
N GLN A 184 -10.48 -12.10 -15.10
CA GLN A 184 -11.13 -11.01 -15.81
C GLN A 184 -10.11 -10.00 -16.35
N VAL A 185 -9.17 -9.55 -15.51
CA VAL A 185 -8.08 -8.65 -15.94
C VAL A 185 -7.30 -9.26 -17.11
N ARG A 186 -6.93 -10.54 -16.99
CA ARG A 186 -6.23 -11.28 -18.05
C ARG A 186 -7.04 -11.35 -19.34
N ALA A 187 -8.33 -11.68 -19.26
CA ALA A 187 -9.20 -11.79 -20.43
C ALA A 187 -9.38 -10.46 -21.15
N VAL A 188 -9.42 -9.34 -20.40
CA VAL A 188 -9.60 -8.00 -20.96
C VAL A 188 -8.32 -7.48 -21.64
N LEU A 189 -7.15 -7.74 -21.05
CA LEU A 189 -5.87 -7.18 -21.51
C LEU A 189 -5.08 -8.08 -22.46
N MET A 190 -5.24 -9.41 -22.35
CA MET A 190 -4.56 -10.32 -23.25
C MET A 190 -5.37 -10.52 -24.52
N ARG A 191 -4.80 -10.13 -25.66
CA ARG A 191 -5.34 -10.51 -26.96
C ARG A 191 -5.04 -12.01 -27.18
N PRO A 192 -6.01 -12.83 -27.58
CA PRO A 192 -5.72 -14.21 -27.92
C PRO A 192 -4.68 -14.26 -29.05
N LYS A 193 -3.55 -14.93 -28.81
CA LYS A 193 -2.43 -15.06 -29.78
C LYS A 193 -2.83 -15.78 -31.05
N TYR A 194 -3.86 -16.60 -30.98
CA TYR A 194 -4.40 -17.36 -32.10
C TYR A 194 -5.90 -17.08 -32.19
N THR A 195 -6.36 -16.76 -33.39
CA THR A 195 -7.81 -16.75 -33.65
C THR A 195 -8.35 -18.17 -33.54
N PRO A 196 -9.63 -18.36 -33.17
CA PRO A 196 -10.25 -19.69 -33.15
C PRO A 196 -10.02 -20.45 -34.47
N THR A 197 -10.04 -19.73 -35.59
CA THR A 197 -9.77 -20.25 -36.93
C THR A 197 -8.35 -20.80 -37.09
N GLN A 198 -7.32 -20.14 -36.55
CA GLN A 198 -5.93 -20.63 -36.62
C GLN A 198 -5.74 -21.88 -35.76
N VAL A 199 -6.40 -21.95 -34.60
CA VAL A 199 -6.37 -23.13 -33.74
C VAL A 199 -7.09 -24.31 -34.41
N THR A 200 -8.25 -24.07 -35.02
CA THR A 200 -9.00 -25.10 -35.76
C THR A 200 -8.21 -25.59 -36.97
N VAL A 201 -7.63 -24.69 -37.77
CA VAL A 201 -6.79 -25.07 -38.93
C VAL A 201 -5.55 -25.85 -38.49
N GLY A 202 -4.88 -25.42 -37.41
CA GLY A 202 -3.74 -26.14 -36.84
C GLY A 202 -4.10 -27.53 -36.30
N ALA A 203 -5.24 -27.65 -35.61
CA ALA A 203 -5.72 -28.94 -35.09
C ALA A 203 -6.15 -29.89 -36.22
N VAL A 204 -6.90 -29.39 -37.21
CA VAL A 204 -7.32 -30.17 -38.38
C VAL A 204 -6.10 -30.62 -39.18
N SER A 205 -5.15 -29.73 -39.49
CA SER A 205 -3.94 -30.10 -40.23
C SER A 205 -3.07 -31.11 -39.47
N ALA A 206 -2.95 -31.01 -38.15
CA ALA A 206 -2.25 -32.02 -37.35
C ALA A 206 -2.97 -33.37 -37.36
N ILE A 207 -4.30 -33.40 -37.21
CA ILE A 207 -5.11 -34.63 -37.26
C ILE A 207 -5.08 -35.26 -38.65
N THR A 208 -5.26 -34.47 -39.71
CA THR A 208 -5.22 -34.94 -41.09
C THR A 208 -3.82 -35.40 -41.49
N GLY A 209 -2.77 -34.69 -41.09
CA GLY A 209 -1.38 -35.10 -41.34
C GLY A 209 -1.03 -36.42 -40.64
N THR A 210 -1.41 -36.55 -39.36
CA THR A 210 -1.19 -37.79 -38.60
C THR A 210 -2.04 -38.94 -39.15
N GLY A 211 -3.30 -38.66 -39.52
CA GLY A 211 -4.21 -39.62 -40.13
C GLY A 211 -3.77 -40.09 -41.52
N ALA A 212 -3.27 -39.19 -42.37
CA ALA A 212 -2.73 -39.50 -43.69
C ALA A 212 -1.46 -40.35 -43.60
N LEU A 213 -0.58 -40.09 -42.64
CA LEU A 213 0.62 -40.90 -42.38
C LEU A 213 0.26 -42.30 -41.88
N VAL A 214 -0.72 -42.42 -40.97
CA VAL A 214 -1.22 -43.72 -40.49
C VAL A 214 -1.95 -44.49 -41.59
N ALA A 215 -2.69 -43.80 -42.46
CA ALA A 215 -3.36 -44.40 -43.61
C ALA A 215 -2.35 -44.87 -44.67
N ALA A 216 -1.32 -44.07 -44.98
CA ALA A 216 -0.22 -44.45 -45.88
C ALA A 216 0.57 -45.66 -45.34
N ALA A 217 0.70 -45.81 -44.02
CA ALA A 217 1.32 -46.99 -43.41
C ALA A 217 0.45 -48.27 -43.52
N ARG A 218 -0.87 -48.12 -43.71
CA ARG A 218 -1.83 -49.23 -43.79
C ARG A 218 -2.32 -49.56 -45.20
N GLN A 219 -2.31 -48.61 -46.14
CA GLN A 219 -2.82 -48.78 -47.51
C GLN A 219 -1.75 -48.48 -48.58
N PRO A 220 -1.41 -49.44 -49.45
CA PRO A 220 -0.38 -49.28 -50.49
C PRO A 220 -0.66 -48.15 -51.48
N ALA A 221 -1.93 -47.97 -51.89
CA ALA A 221 -2.33 -46.97 -52.88
C ALA A 221 -2.09 -45.52 -52.44
N VAL A 222 -2.17 -45.23 -51.14
CA VAL A 222 -1.87 -43.90 -50.59
C VAL A 222 -0.37 -43.64 -50.51
N SER A 223 0.44 -44.71 -50.34
CA SER A 223 1.89 -44.61 -50.35
C SER A 223 2.47 -44.34 -51.75
N GLU A 224 1.85 -44.88 -52.81
CA GLU A 224 2.23 -44.60 -54.21
C GLU A 224 1.95 -43.14 -54.60
N ALA A 225 0.80 -42.58 -54.21
CA ALA A 225 0.48 -41.18 -54.50
C ALA A 225 1.39 -40.17 -53.79
N LEU A 226 1.88 -40.50 -52.58
CA LEU A 226 2.88 -39.70 -51.86
C LEU A 226 4.30 -39.87 -52.43
N ALA A 227 4.61 -41.07 -52.95
CA ALA A 227 5.89 -41.35 -53.60
C ALA A 227 6.03 -40.62 -54.94
N GLU A 228 4.95 -40.37 -55.66
CA GLU A 228 4.96 -39.63 -56.94
C GLU A 228 5.44 -38.17 -56.79
N TYR A 229 5.12 -37.52 -55.67
CA TYR A 229 5.57 -36.15 -55.37
C TYR A 229 6.93 -36.08 -54.63
N GLY A 230 7.38 -37.17 -54.01
CA GLY A 230 8.64 -37.26 -53.25
C GLY A 230 9.75 -38.09 -53.92
N GLY A 231 9.48 -38.70 -55.08
CA GLY A 231 10.26 -39.79 -55.65
C GLY A 231 11.74 -39.50 -55.85
N ALA A 232 12.08 -38.32 -56.36
CA ALA A 232 13.49 -37.94 -56.60
C ALA A 232 14.30 -37.81 -55.29
N ALA A 233 13.69 -37.32 -54.21
CA ALA A 233 14.34 -37.24 -52.91
C ALA A 233 14.42 -38.62 -52.22
N TRP A 234 13.41 -39.46 -52.43
CA TRP A 234 13.31 -40.79 -51.84
C TRP A 234 14.25 -41.81 -52.49
N GLU A 235 14.44 -41.75 -53.82
CA GLU A 235 15.43 -42.56 -54.53
C GLU A 235 16.86 -42.21 -54.10
N TRP A 236 17.19 -40.91 -54.02
CA TRP A 236 18.50 -40.47 -53.55
C TRP A 236 18.80 -40.91 -52.11
N LEU A 237 17.83 -40.79 -51.20
CA LEU A 237 17.93 -41.27 -49.81
C LEU A 237 18.00 -42.80 -49.72
N GLY A 238 17.28 -43.51 -50.59
CA GLY A 238 17.27 -44.97 -50.65
C GLY A 238 18.59 -45.57 -51.15
N ASP A 239 19.34 -44.84 -51.97
CA ASP A 239 20.67 -45.23 -52.44
C ASP A 239 21.77 -44.97 -51.40
N HIS A 240 21.62 -43.97 -50.53
CA HIS A 240 22.62 -43.60 -49.52
C HIS A 240 22.35 -44.19 -48.12
N VAL A 241 21.13 -44.68 -47.85
CA VAL A 241 20.77 -45.28 -46.56
C VAL A 241 20.13 -46.66 -46.81
N PRO A 242 20.90 -47.76 -46.81
CA PRO A 242 20.38 -49.10 -47.15
C PRO A 242 19.25 -49.59 -46.22
N LEU A 243 19.17 -49.07 -44.99
CA LEU A 243 18.08 -49.31 -44.03
C LEU A 243 16.71 -48.78 -44.50
N LEU A 244 16.68 -47.73 -45.34
CA LEU A 244 15.46 -47.16 -45.91
C LEU A 244 14.80 -48.09 -46.92
N ARG A 245 15.59 -48.83 -47.71
CA ARG A 245 15.10 -49.88 -48.61
C ARG A 245 14.71 -51.16 -47.87
N ALA A 246 15.48 -51.56 -46.86
CA ALA A 246 15.28 -52.83 -46.17
C ALA A 246 14.03 -52.84 -45.27
N ALA A 247 13.69 -51.71 -44.63
CA ALA A 247 12.53 -51.64 -43.73
C ALA A 247 11.91 -50.22 -43.69
N PRO A 248 11.25 -49.76 -44.77
CA PRO A 248 10.70 -48.41 -44.87
C PRO A 248 9.69 -48.09 -43.76
N LYS A 249 8.93 -49.09 -43.31
CA LYS A 249 7.96 -48.97 -42.21
C LYS A 249 8.64 -48.71 -40.85
N LEU A 250 9.79 -49.33 -40.59
CA LEU A 250 10.54 -49.12 -39.35
C LEU A 250 11.24 -47.75 -39.34
N VAL A 251 11.78 -47.32 -40.48
CA VAL A 251 12.37 -45.97 -40.59
C VAL A 251 11.30 -44.89 -40.44
N ALA A 252 10.14 -45.03 -41.08
CA ALA A 252 9.03 -44.08 -40.92
C ALA A 252 8.53 -44.03 -39.47
N ALA A 253 8.37 -45.19 -38.81
CA ALA A 253 7.99 -45.26 -37.40
C ALA A 253 9.07 -44.65 -36.47
N GLY A 254 10.35 -44.89 -36.77
CA GLY A 254 11.48 -44.30 -36.03
C GLY A 254 11.55 -42.78 -36.18
N LEU A 255 11.36 -42.26 -37.39
CA LEU A 255 11.32 -40.81 -37.65
C LEU A 255 10.12 -40.14 -36.95
N LEU A 256 8.93 -40.73 -37.04
CA LEU A 256 7.74 -40.22 -36.32
C LEU A 256 7.89 -40.31 -34.80
N GLY A 257 8.47 -41.41 -34.30
CA GLY A 257 8.78 -41.57 -32.88
C GLY A 257 9.79 -40.53 -32.41
N SER A 258 10.85 -40.27 -33.18
CA SER A 258 11.89 -39.30 -32.84
C SER A 258 11.41 -37.85 -32.91
N THR A 259 10.60 -37.47 -33.91
CA THR A 259 10.02 -36.14 -34.02
C THR A 259 8.95 -35.91 -32.96
N GLY A 260 8.08 -36.90 -32.71
CA GLY A 260 7.10 -36.86 -31.63
C GLY A 260 7.76 -36.74 -30.25
N ALA A 261 8.79 -37.54 -29.98
CA ALA A 261 9.57 -37.45 -28.74
C ALA A 261 10.31 -36.11 -28.63
N GLY A 262 10.88 -35.61 -29.73
CA GLY A 262 11.55 -34.30 -29.78
C GLY A 262 10.59 -33.14 -29.48
N VAL A 263 9.42 -33.12 -30.11
CA VAL A 263 8.38 -32.10 -29.86
C VAL A 263 7.84 -32.21 -28.44
N TRP A 264 7.58 -33.43 -27.94
CA TRP A 264 7.14 -33.64 -26.57
C TRP A 264 8.19 -33.17 -25.55
N TYR A 265 9.46 -33.54 -25.76
CA TYR A 265 10.58 -33.13 -24.92
C TYR A 265 10.75 -31.62 -24.93
N TRP A 266 10.69 -31.00 -26.11
CA TRP A 266 10.75 -29.55 -26.28
C TRP A 266 9.60 -28.83 -25.54
N ASN A 267 8.36 -29.28 -25.72
CA ASN A 267 7.20 -28.70 -25.04
C ASN A 267 7.28 -28.87 -23.52
N ARG A 268 7.75 -30.05 -23.06
CA ARG A 268 7.99 -30.30 -21.63
C ARG A 268 9.07 -29.38 -21.09
N TRP A 269 10.18 -29.23 -21.80
CA TRP A 269 11.27 -28.34 -21.43
C TRP A 269 10.84 -26.87 -21.38
N GLN A 270 10.06 -26.41 -22.35
CA GLN A 270 9.48 -25.06 -22.32
C GLN A 270 8.56 -24.84 -21.13
N ARG A 271 7.70 -25.82 -20.79
CA ARG A 271 6.83 -25.75 -19.61
C ARG A 271 7.64 -25.73 -18.31
N LEU A 272 8.68 -26.55 -18.20
CA LEU A 272 9.54 -26.56 -17.02
C LEU A 272 10.28 -25.23 -16.85
N ARG A 273 10.80 -24.65 -17.94
CA ARG A 273 11.42 -23.32 -17.93
C ARG A 273 10.45 -22.20 -17.56
N SER A 274 9.21 -22.24 -18.04
CA SER A 274 8.22 -21.22 -17.67
C SER A 274 7.82 -21.33 -16.20
N LEU A 275 7.70 -22.54 -15.66
CA LEU A 275 7.48 -22.78 -14.24
C LEU A 275 8.64 -22.31 -13.38
N ASP A 276 9.88 -22.57 -13.80
CA ASP A 276 11.07 -22.11 -13.09
C ASP A 276 11.17 -20.58 -13.09
N ARG A 277 10.96 -19.92 -14.23
CA ARG A 277 10.90 -18.45 -14.30
C ARG A 277 9.81 -17.87 -13.40
N ALA A 278 8.62 -18.47 -13.39
CA ALA A 278 7.53 -18.05 -12.52
C ALA A 278 7.90 -18.22 -11.04
N ALA A 279 8.52 -19.34 -10.66
CA ALA A 279 8.98 -19.58 -9.30
C ALA A 279 10.06 -18.56 -8.89
N CYS A 280 11.02 -18.26 -9.76
CA CYS A 280 12.05 -17.25 -9.52
C CYS A 280 11.45 -15.84 -9.39
N LEU A 281 10.45 -15.46 -10.20
CA LEU A 281 9.74 -14.19 -10.04
C LEU A 281 9.02 -14.12 -8.69
N GLN A 282 8.31 -15.19 -8.29
CA GLN A 282 7.60 -15.24 -7.01
C GLN A 282 8.53 -15.20 -5.81
N ARG A 283 9.69 -15.86 -5.87
CA ARG A 283 10.69 -15.84 -4.78
C ARG A 283 11.19 -14.43 -4.45
N ASN A 284 11.15 -13.51 -5.42
CA ASN A 284 11.55 -12.11 -5.21
C ASN A 284 10.47 -11.27 -4.51
N VAL A 285 9.26 -11.81 -4.27
CA VAL A 285 8.16 -11.13 -3.58
C VAL A 285 7.83 -11.90 -2.31
N ARG A 286 8.26 -11.36 -1.16
CA ARG A 286 8.14 -12.06 0.14
C ARG A 286 6.91 -11.65 0.95
N VAL A 287 6.24 -10.56 0.57
CA VAL A 287 5.17 -9.93 1.38
C VAL A 287 3.75 -10.22 0.87
N VAL A 288 3.61 -11.01 -0.19
CA VAL A 288 2.30 -11.35 -0.82
C VAL A 288 2.19 -12.85 -1.01
N LYS A 289 1.01 -13.41 -0.71
CA LYS A 289 0.79 -14.86 -0.86
C LYS A 289 0.95 -15.24 -2.34
N PRO A 290 1.83 -16.20 -2.67
CA PRO A 290 2.12 -16.52 -4.06
C PRO A 290 0.90 -17.14 -4.74
N GLN A 291 0.59 -16.65 -5.95
CA GLN A 291 -0.41 -17.27 -6.81
C GLN A 291 0.05 -18.66 -7.29
N PRO A 292 -0.86 -19.53 -7.77
CA PRO A 292 -0.49 -20.80 -8.37
C PRO A 292 0.57 -20.63 -9.48
N ARG A 293 1.70 -21.33 -9.35
CA ARG A 293 2.85 -21.20 -10.27
C ARG A 293 2.48 -21.42 -11.73
N GLU A 294 1.54 -22.30 -12.00
CA GLU A 294 1.07 -22.59 -13.37
C GLU A 294 0.38 -21.39 -14.02
N LEU A 295 -0.40 -20.62 -13.25
CA LEU A 295 -1.06 -19.42 -13.75
C LEU A 295 -0.02 -18.36 -14.15
N LEU A 296 0.96 -18.11 -13.27
CA LEU A 296 2.03 -17.16 -13.55
C LEU A 296 2.93 -17.63 -14.69
N ALA A 297 3.28 -18.91 -14.75
CA ALA A 297 4.09 -19.48 -15.84
C ALA A 297 3.41 -19.30 -17.20
N SER A 298 2.09 -19.55 -17.27
CA SER A 298 1.32 -19.32 -18.49
C SER A 298 1.30 -17.84 -18.88
N LEU A 299 1.21 -16.92 -17.92
CA LEU A 299 1.23 -15.48 -18.16
C LEU A 299 2.60 -15.03 -18.67
N VAL A 300 3.68 -15.41 -17.99
CA VAL A 300 5.06 -15.05 -18.36
C VAL A 300 5.41 -15.57 -19.76
N SER A 301 5.04 -16.82 -20.07
CA SER A 301 5.24 -17.38 -21.42
C SER A 301 4.45 -16.66 -22.52
N HIS A 302 3.35 -16.00 -22.14
CA HIS A 302 2.55 -15.24 -23.09
C HIS A 302 3.13 -13.84 -23.32
N LEU A 303 3.57 -13.17 -22.24
CA LEU A 303 4.03 -11.78 -22.27
C LEU A 303 5.48 -11.63 -22.74
N PHE A 304 6.32 -12.65 -22.53
CA PHE A 304 7.77 -12.59 -22.78
C PHE A 304 8.24 -13.76 -23.65
N THR A 305 9.38 -13.57 -24.31
CA THR A 305 10.02 -14.63 -25.08
C THR A 305 10.69 -15.63 -24.15
N ASN A 306 11.01 -16.82 -24.65
CA ASN A 306 11.73 -17.83 -23.85
C ASN A 306 13.21 -17.50 -23.62
N GLN A 307 13.73 -16.48 -24.32
CA GLN A 307 15.10 -15.99 -24.14
C GLN A 307 15.19 -14.94 -23.01
N ASP A 308 14.08 -14.28 -22.68
CA ASP A 308 14.05 -13.27 -21.62
C ASP A 308 14.32 -13.90 -20.25
N SER A 309 15.39 -13.41 -19.61
CA SER A 309 15.77 -13.78 -18.25
C SER A 309 14.80 -13.17 -17.23
N VAL A 310 14.78 -13.71 -16.00
CA VAL A 310 13.94 -13.20 -14.92
C VAL A 310 14.28 -11.73 -14.61
N ASP A 311 15.56 -11.37 -14.63
CA ASP A 311 15.99 -9.99 -14.36
C ASP A 311 15.60 -9.04 -15.48
N THR A 312 15.60 -9.51 -16.74
CA THR A 312 15.07 -8.75 -17.88
C THR A 312 13.57 -8.50 -17.72
N VAL A 313 12.80 -9.52 -17.33
CA VAL A 313 11.36 -9.36 -17.08
C VAL A 313 11.13 -8.34 -15.96
N ARG A 314 11.88 -8.45 -14.86
CA ARG A 314 11.79 -7.53 -13.73
C ARG A 314 12.15 -6.11 -14.13
N SER A 315 13.30 -5.88 -14.76
CA SER A 315 13.74 -4.52 -15.14
C SER A 315 12.75 -3.80 -16.04
N LEU A 316 12.07 -4.54 -16.93
CA LEU A 316 11.10 -3.97 -17.86
C LEU A 316 9.74 -3.64 -17.23
N THR A 317 9.32 -4.37 -16.20
CA THR A 317 7.93 -4.32 -15.71
C THR A 317 7.76 -4.08 -14.23
N LEU A 318 8.62 -4.60 -13.38
CA LEU A 318 8.45 -4.55 -11.93
C LEU A 318 9.46 -3.62 -11.25
N GLY A 319 10.69 -3.57 -11.76
CA GLY A 319 11.82 -2.92 -11.12
C GLY A 319 12.68 -3.90 -10.33
N ILE A 320 13.99 -3.68 -10.37
CA ILE A 320 14.97 -4.45 -9.59
C ILE A 320 15.17 -3.78 -8.22
N SER A 321 15.40 -2.47 -8.21
CA SER A 321 15.57 -1.68 -6.99
C SER A 321 14.23 -1.11 -6.48
N ALA A 322 14.21 -0.71 -5.21
CA ALA A 322 13.07 -0.03 -4.59
C ALA A 322 12.66 1.24 -5.35
N HIS A 323 13.63 2.05 -5.75
CA HIS A 323 13.40 3.26 -6.53
C HIS A 323 12.77 2.95 -7.90
N GLN A 324 13.32 1.98 -8.64
CA GLN A 324 12.81 1.60 -9.96
C GLN A 324 11.38 1.04 -9.88
N LYS A 325 11.07 0.28 -8.83
CA LYS A 325 9.71 -0.21 -8.55
C LYS A 325 8.71 0.95 -8.42
N LEU A 326 9.06 1.96 -7.63
CA LEU A 326 8.23 3.14 -7.40
C LEU A 326 8.12 4.03 -8.65
N GLU A 327 9.20 4.21 -9.41
CA GLU A 327 9.18 4.94 -10.69
C GLU A 327 8.27 4.25 -11.72
N LEU A 328 8.38 2.94 -11.86
CA LEU A 328 7.54 2.16 -12.77
C LEU A 328 6.06 2.24 -12.35
N LEU A 329 5.77 2.17 -11.05
CA LEU A 329 4.41 2.40 -10.54
C LEU A 329 3.93 3.82 -10.88
N SER A 330 4.74 4.84 -10.61
CA SER A 330 4.39 6.23 -10.92
C SER A 330 4.15 6.45 -12.41
N GLY A 331 4.96 5.83 -13.28
CA GLY A 331 4.79 5.89 -14.73
C GLY A 331 3.47 5.25 -15.18
N LEU A 332 3.14 4.07 -14.63
CA LEU A 332 1.87 3.38 -14.90
C LEU A 332 0.68 4.22 -14.44
N VAL A 333 0.73 4.77 -13.23
CA VAL A 333 -0.33 5.61 -12.67
C VAL A 333 -0.51 6.91 -13.47
N ARG A 334 0.58 7.52 -13.93
CA ARG A 334 0.53 8.69 -14.82
C ARG A 334 -0.15 8.39 -16.15
N LEU A 335 0.19 7.26 -16.75
CA LEU A 335 -0.45 6.79 -17.98
C LEU A 335 -1.97 6.61 -17.80
N LEU A 336 -2.44 6.24 -16.62
CA LEU A 336 -3.87 6.09 -16.30
C LEU A 336 -4.60 7.44 -16.02
N GLY A 337 -3.90 8.57 -16.12
CA GLY A 337 -4.45 9.92 -15.99
C GLY A 337 -4.28 10.58 -14.62
N PHE A 338 -3.52 9.96 -13.70
CA PHE A 338 -3.14 10.59 -12.43
C PHE A 338 -1.87 11.42 -12.58
N GLU A 339 -1.59 12.34 -11.66
CA GLU A 339 -0.40 13.19 -11.70
C GLU A 339 0.83 12.50 -11.09
N SER A 340 0.63 11.79 -9.98
CA SER A 340 1.67 11.05 -9.24
C SER A 340 1.04 10.10 -8.22
N VAL A 341 1.89 9.41 -7.46
CA VAL A 341 1.53 8.53 -6.36
C VAL A 341 1.85 9.23 -5.03
N ALA A 342 0.97 9.10 -4.05
CA ALA A 342 1.21 9.51 -2.68
C ALA A 342 0.95 8.32 -1.75
N VAL A 343 1.83 8.09 -0.77
CA VAL A 343 1.75 6.94 0.14
C VAL A 343 1.60 7.45 1.57
N PHE A 344 0.64 6.88 2.29
CA PHE A 344 0.39 7.15 3.70
C PHE A 344 0.61 5.89 4.52
N GLY A 345 1.35 5.99 5.62
CA GLY A 345 1.47 4.93 6.61
C GLY A 345 1.54 5.51 8.03
N ASP A 346 0.67 5.04 8.91
CA ASP A 346 0.51 5.49 10.30
C ASP A 346 0.24 4.29 11.20
N CYS A 347 0.34 4.52 12.52
CA CYS A 347 0.11 3.52 13.57
C CYS A 347 0.93 2.24 13.39
N PHE A 348 2.20 2.35 12.96
CA PHE A 348 3.08 1.17 12.83
C PHE A 348 3.33 0.45 14.16
N ASP A 349 3.17 1.15 15.29
CA ASP A 349 3.21 0.59 16.64
C ASP A 349 1.98 -0.28 16.99
N GLU A 350 0.86 -0.12 16.28
CA GLU A 350 -0.33 -0.97 16.45
C GLU A 350 -0.28 -2.24 15.60
N VAL A 351 0.71 -2.34 14.70
CA VAL A 351 0.93 -3.54 13.90
C VAL A 351 1.53 -4.61 14.80
N THR A 352 0.82 -5.73 14.96
CA THR A 352 1.19 -6.79 15.92
C THR A 352 2.63 -7.34 15.75
N LEU A 353 3.15 -7.34 14.52
CA LEU A 353 4.50 -7.79 14.19
C LEU A 353 5.56 -6.66 14.20
N LEU A 354 5.17 -5.44 14.55
CA LEU A 354 6.07 -4.30 14.79
C LEU A 354 5.81 -3.65 16.16
N ASP A 355 5.16 -4.36 17.07
CA ASP A 355 4.90 -3.90 18.43
C ASP A 355 6.22 -3.51 19.09
N PRO A 356 6.41 -2.24 19.49
CA PRO A 356 7.68 -1.77 20.04
C PRO A 356 8.05 -2.43 21.38
N VAL A 357 7.08 -2.96 22.12
CA VAL A 357 7.31 -3.64 23.40
C VAL A 357 7.78 -5.07 23.15
N ARG A 358 7.16 -5.76 22.19
CA ARG A 358 7.42 -7.18 21.91
C ARG A 358 8.58 -7.39 20.92
N PHE A 359 8.70 -6.51 19.93
CA PHE A 359 9.63 -6.61 18.80
C PHE A 359 10.39 -5.29 18.58
N PRO A 360 11.21 -4.86 19.56
CA PRO A 360 11.92 -3.59 19.50
C PRO A 360 12.97 -3.52 18.38
N GLY A 361 13.58 -4.64 17.98
CA GLY A 361 14.48 -4.70 16.83
C GLY A 361 13.74 -4.51 15.51
N ALA A 362 12.57 -5.14 15.37
CA ALA A 362 11.81 -5.12 14.14
C ALA A 362 11.31 -3.72 13.77
N ILE A 363 10.72 -2.99 14.73
CA ILE A 363 10.27 -1.60 14.48
C ILE A 363 11.44 -0.67 14.13
N LYS A 364 12.64 -0.89 14.73
CA LYS A 364 13.85 -0.14 14.38
C LYS A 364 14.30 -0.44 12.96
N ALA A 365 14.40 -1.71 12.60
CA ALA A 365 14.80 -2.11 11.26
C ALA A 365 13.82 -1.56 10.21
N PHE A 366 12.52 -1.64 10.48
CA PHE A 366 11.48 -1.09 9.61
C PHE A 366 11.65 0.43 9.43
N ALA A 367 11.77 1.19 10.51
CA ALA A 367 11.96 2.64 10.45
C ALA A 367 13.28 3.04 9.78
N ARG A 368 14.36 2.27 9.99
CA ARG A 368 15.65 2.46 9.29
C ARG A 368 15.47 2.35 7.78
N GLU A 369 14.80 1.29 7.31
CA GLU A 369 14.57 1.09 5.88
C GLU A 369 13.73 2.21 5.25
N VAL A 370 12.74 2.73 5.97
CA VAL A 370 11.89 3.86 5.53
C VAL A 370 12.71 5.15 5.39
N CYS A 371 13.70 5.35 6.26
CA CYS A 371 14.57 6.53 6.25
C CYS A 371 15.71 6.45 5.23
N ARG A 372 15.83 5.38 4.43
CA ARG A 372 16.88 5.32 3.40
C ARG A 372 16.63 6.33 2.28
N ASN A 373 17.70 6.96 1.79
CA ASN A 373 17.64 7.96 0.72
C ASN A 373 16.91 7.46 -0.54
N ASP A 374 17.07 6.18 -0.89
CA ASP A 374 16.44 5.57 -2.07
C ASP A 374 14.91 5.70 -2.05
N ILE A 375 14.31 5.61 -0.86
CA ILE A 375 12.87 5.80 -0.64
C ILE A 375 12.54 7.27 -0.51
N LEU A 376 13.27 8.00 0.34
CA LEU A 376 12.94 9.39 0.64
C LEU A 376 12.95 10.27 -0.62
N ASN A 377 13.86 10.01 -1.56
CA ASN A 377 13.99 10.73 -2.83
C ASN A 377 12.85 10.47 -3.84
N PHE A 378 12.00 9.47 -3.63
CA PHE A 378 10.83 9.26 -4.49
C PHE A 378 9.80 10.40 -4.36
N GLY A 379 9.67 10.95 -3.15
CA GLY A 379 8.73 12.03 -2.85
C GLY A 379 7.33 11.55 -2.50
N ARG A 380 6.52 12.44 -1.89
CA ARG A 380 5.10 12.20 -1.51
C ARG A 380 4.87 10.95 -0.64
N LEU A 381 5.86 10.57 0.16
CA LEU A 381 5.71 9.52 1.17
C LEU A 381 5.45 10.18 2.53
N HIS A 382 4.39 9.76 3.22
CA HIS A 382 3.95 10.33 4.49
C HIS A 382 3.89 9.22 5.53
N PHE A 383 4.92 9.16 6.39
CA PHE A 383 5.04 8.10 7.39
C PHE A 383 5.02 8.65 8.81
N PHE A 384 4.28 7.97 9.69
CA PHE A 384 4.10 8.37 11.08
C PHE A 384 4.55 7.22 11.99
N PHE A 385 5.61 7.47 12.76
CA PHE A 385 6.25 6.50 13.66
C PHE A 385 6.00 6.83 15.13
N PRO A 386 6.02 5.81 16.01
CA PRO A 386 6.11 6.04 17.45
C PRO A 386 7.38 6.83 17.81
N ASP A 387 7.50 7.27 19.06
CA ASP A 387 8.70 7.93 19.59
C ASP A 387 9.87 6.93 19.64
N SER A 388 10.49 6.72 18.49
CA SER A 388 11.54 5.72 18.30
C SER A 388 12.93 6.30 18.50
N ARG A 389 13.07 7.53 19.02
CA ARG A 389 14.38 8.14 19.24
C ARG A 389 15.20 7.45 20.33
N MET A 390 14.56 6.78 21.30
CA MET A 390 15.28 5.95 22.27
C MET A 390 15.85 4.66 21.65
N ALA A 391 15.51 4.38 20.39
CA ALA A 391 15.74 3.11 19.73
C ALA A 391 16.54 3.23 18.42
N LEU A 392 16.32 4.29 17.64
CA LEU A 392 17.06 4.71 16.46
C LEU A 392 18.02 5.82 16.90
N ASP A 393 19.21 5.45 17.27
CA ASP A 393 20.23 6.40 17.66
C ASP A 393 20.74 7.13 16.39
N LEU A 394 20.05 8.21 16.04
CA LEU A 394 20.31 9.07 14.87
C LEU A 394 21.77 9.54 14.80
N ASN A 395 22.46 9.58 15.94
CA ASN A 395 23.84 9.99 16.05
C ASN A 395 24.85 8.85 15.91
N THR A 396 24.45 7.58 15.99
CA THR A 396 25.38 6.44 15.82
C THR A 396 25.10 5.65 14.55
N ASP A 397 23.86 5.60 14.08
CA ASP A 397 23.52 4.85 12.88
C ASP A 397 23.95 5.62 11.61
N ARG A 398 24.98 5.09 10.95
CA ARG A 398 25.54 5.63 9.70
C ARG A 398 24.47 5.82 8.62
N THR A 399 23.48 4.93 8.56
CA THR A 399 22.41 4.98 7.55
C THR A 399 21.50 6.21 7.74
N LEU A 400 21.25 6.58 8.99
CA LEU A 400 20.46 7.77 9.34
C LEU A 400 21.27 9.06 9.18
N LYS A 401 22.59 9.04 9.38
CA LYS A 401 23.46 10.18 9.04
C LYS A 401 23.52 10.44 7.53
N GLU A 402 23.49 9.37 6.73
CA GLU A 402 23.50 9.45 5.28
C GLU A 402 22.13 9.87 4.72
N ALA A 403 21.04 9.51 5.39
CA ALA A 403 19.71 10.05 5.14
C ALA A 403 19.76 11.57 5.35
N ARG A 404 19.88 12.34 4.27
CA ARG A 404 19.98 13.81 4.33
C ARG A 404 18.63 14.39 4.78
N PHE A 405 18.34 14.30 6.07
CA PHE A 405 17.12 14.81 6.70
C PHE A 405 16.94 16.31 6.48
N ASP A 406 17.99 17.02 6.07
CA ASP A 406 17.88 18.43 5.67
C ASP A 406 17.02 18.65 4.40
N ARG A 407 16.84 17.62 3.56
CA ARG A 407 16.03 17.67 2.33
C ARG A 407 14.62 17.09 2.47
N HIS A 408 14.37 16.35 3.54
CA HIS A 408 13.13 15.59 3.77
C HIS A 408 12.55 16.00 5.12
N PHE A 409 11.25 16.17 5.23
CA PHE A 409 10.68 16.72 6.46
C PHE A 409 10.58 15.63 7.53
N VAL A 410 11.69 15.38 8.23
CA VAL A 410 11.76 14.41 9.33
C VAL A 410 11.70 15.16 10.64
N ARG A 411 10.61 15.01 11.38
CA ARG A 411 10.36 15.80 12.60
C ARG A 411 9.88 14.98 13.77
N ASP A 412 10.33 15.40 14.94
CA ASP A 412 9.71 14.99 16.19
C ASP A 412 8.53 15.91 16.50
N LEU A 413 7.41 15.29 16.85
CA LEU A 413 6.24 15.99 17.36
C LEU A 413 6.44 16.25 18.84
N VAL A 414 7.22 17.29 19.13
CA VAL A 414 7.36 17.87 20.46
C VAL A 414 6.43 19.04 20.58
N TRP A 415 5.65 19.06 21.65
CA TRP A 415 4.70 20.13 21.93
C TRP A 415 5.28 21.09 22.95
N SER A 416 5.32 22.37 22.59
CA SER A 416 5.57 23.42 23.56
C SER A 416 4.31 23.67 24.38
N ARG A 417 4.52 24.18 25.60
CA ARG A 417 3.42 24.62 26.46
C ARG A 417 2.46 25.56 25.74
N HIS A 418 2.98 26.54 25.00
CA HIS A 418 2.16 27.53 24.31
C HIS A 418 1.29 26.88 23.21
N GLN A 419 1.82 25.88 22.51
CA GLN A 419 1.05 25.14 21.50
C GLN A 419 -0.08 24.31 22.13
N LEU A 420 0.15 23.73 23.31
CA LEU A 420 -0.90 23.00 24.05
C LEU A 420 -2.00 23.94 24.56
N GLU A 421 -1.62 25.12 25.06
CA GLU A 421 -2.57 26.16 25.47
C GLU A 421 -3.42 26.65 24.29
N GLU A 422 -2.78 26.95 23.16
CA GLU A 422 -3.47 27.35 21.94
C GLU A 422 -4.41 26.24 21.42
N LEU A 423 -3.99 24.97 21.49
CA LEU A 423 -4.84 23.85 21.12
C LEU A 423 -6.08 23.76 22.01
N ALA A 424 -5.91 23.92 23.33
CA ALA A 424 -7.02 23.89 24.27
C ALA A 424 -8.03 25.02 23.98
N GLU A 425 -7.53 26.23 23.76
CA GLU A 425 -8.35 27.38 23.43
C GLU A 425 -9.11 27.19 22.11
N ARG A 426 -8.44 26.69 21.06
CA ARG A 426 -9.08 26.45 19.77
C ARG A 426 -10.20 25.41 19.86
N ARG A 427 -9.99 24.32 20.58
CA ARG A 427 -11.04 23.30 20.79
C ARG A 427 -12.22 23.85 21.57
N PHE A 428 -11.95 24.66 22.59
CA PHE A 428 -12.99 25.34 23.36
C PHE A 428 -13.82 26.28 22.46
N ARG A 429 -13.17 27.13 21.66
CA ARG A 429 -13.84 28.03 20.70
C ARG A 429 -14.63 27.27 19.64
N ALA A 430 -14.07 26.19 19.09
CA ALA A 430 -14.76 25.38 18.08
C ALA A 430 -16.03 24.72 18.61
N ALA A 431 -16.02 24.29 19.87
CA ALA A 431 -17.22 23.74 20.51
C ALA A 431 -18.28 24.82 20.78
N GLN A 432 -17.88 26.03 21.18
CA GLN A 432 -18.80 27.17 21.28
C GLN A 432 -19.42 27.53 19.91
N GLN A 433 -18.62 27.50 18.84
CA GLN A 433 -19.10 27.74 17.48
C GLN A 433 -20.09 26.67 17.02
N ALA A 434 -19.77 25.39 17.23
CA ALA A 434 -20.66 24.28 16.89
C ALA A 434 -22.03 24.43 17.58
N LEU A 435 -22.04 24.81 18.86
CA LEU A 435 -23.27 25.08 19.59
C LEU A 435 -24.06 26.26 19.00
N ARG A 436 -23.37 27.35 18.63
CA ARG A 436 -24.01 28.51 17.96
C ARG A 436 -24.63 28.14 16.63
N GLU A 437 -23.97 27.28 15.84
CA GLU A 437 -24.52 26.78 14.58
C GLU A 437 -25.75 25.90 14.78
N GLU A 438 -25.77 25.06 15.82
CA GLU A 438 -26.92 24.24 16.20
C GLU A 438 -28.13 25.12 16.60
N PHE A 439 -27.91 26.13 17.45
CA PHE A 439 -28.97 27.07 17.85
C PHE A 439 -29.43 27.97 16.70
N GLY A 440 -28.52 28.41 15.83
CA GLY A 440 -28.84 29.20 14.64
C GLY A 440 -29.73 28.45 13.64
N ARG A 441 -29.63 27.12 13.56
CA ARG A 441 -30.54 26.27 12.77
C ARG A 441 -31.92 26.09 13.41
N GLN A 442 -32.03 26.25 14.73
CA GLN A 442 -33.28 26.06 15.49
C GLN A 442 -34.04 27.36 15.78
N GLY A 443 -33.56 28.51 15.27
CA GLY A 443 -34.28 29.79 15.36
C GLY A 443 -34.35 30.42 16.75
N GLY A 444 -33.48 30.01 17.69
CA GLY A 444 -33.38 30.60 19.02
C GLY A 444 -32.29 31.68 19.07
N ALA A 445 -32.68 32.93 19.32
CA ALA A 445 -31.75 34.02 19.59
C ALA A 445 -31.41 34.12 21.10
N ASP A 446 -30.13 34.34 21.36
CA ASP A 446 -29.49 34.90 22.57
C ASP A 446 -29.58 34.15 23.91
N GLU A 447 -28.49 33.46 24.25
CA GLU A 447 -27.55 33.81 25.35
C GLU A 447 -26.39 32.80 25.37
N ALA A 448 -25.62 32.70 24.28
CA ALA A 448 -24.35 31.98 24.35
C ALA A 448 -23.34 32.90 25.08
N SER A 449 -23.17 32.68 26.37
CA SER A 449 -22.25 33.42 27.23
C SER A 449 -20.90 33.67 26.54
N ASN A 450 -20.47 34.94 26.48
CA ASN A 450 -19.18 35.36 25.93
C ASN A 450 -18.01 35.07 26.92
N LEU A 451 -18.10 33.96 27.66
CA LEU A 451 -17.00 33.57 28.54
C LEU A 451 -15.84 33.08 27.68
N SER A 452 -14.70 33.74 27.88
CA SER A 452 -13.45 33.38 27.24
C SER A 452 -12.89 32.11 27.88
N PHE A 453 -12.05 31.38 27.15
CA PHE A 453 -11.22 30.33 27.71
C PHE A 453 -10.41 30.84 28.92
N ALA A 454 -10.01 32.12 28.90
CA ALA A 454 -9.33 32.76 30.02
C ALA A 454 -10.15 32.84 31.32
N ASP A 455 -11.48 32.88 31.22
CA ASP A 455 -12.36 32.95 32.39
C ASP A 455 -12.45 31.61 33.12
N LEU A 456 -12.09 30.51 32.46
CA LEU A 456 -11.92 29.20 33.10
C LEU A 456 -10.75 29.23 34.10
N PHE A 457 -9.71 30.02 33.82
CA PHE A 457 -8.53 30.17 34.69
C PHE A 457 -8.79 31.03 35.92
N LYS A 458 -9.75 31.97 35.86
CA LYS A 458 -10.16 32.76 37.02
C LYS A 458 -10.76 31.90 38.14
N LYS A 459 -11.21 30.67 37.82
CA LYS A 459 -11.71 29.69 38.80
C LYS A 459 -10.60 28.83 39.45
N VAL A 460 -9.34 28.97 39.03
CA VAL A 460 -8.20 28.24 39.58
C VAL A 460 -7.52 29.12 40.65
N ARG A 461 -7.48 28.67 41.91
CA ARG A 461 -6.99 29.47 43.06
C ARG A 461 -5.48 29.34 43.33
N GLY A 462 -4.71 28.70 42.45
CA GLY A 462 -3.30 28.33 42.68
C GLY A 462 -2.32 28.93 41.67
N GLU A 463 -1.02 28.83 41.98
CA GLU A 463 0.09 29.22 41.09
C GLU A 463 -0.09 28.58 39.71
N ASP A 464 -0.19 29.46 38.71
CA ASP A 464 0.12 29.24 37.31
C ASP A 464 -0.33 27.88 36.74
N PHE A 465 -1.58 27.78 36.26
CA PHE A 465 -2.04 26.71 35.34
C PHE A 465 -1.01 26.39 34.24
N SER A 466 -0.48 27.47 33.68
CA SER A 466 0.87 27.70 33.17
C SER A 466 1.94 26.62 33.50
N SER A 467 2.29 26.46 34.77
CA SER A 467 3.29 25.50 35.28
C SER A 467 2.85 24.05 35.15
N TYR A 468 1.56 23.75 35.32
CA TYR A 468 1.01 22.40 35.17
C TYR A 468 0.93 21.97 33.70
N LEU A 469 0.58 22.90 32.79
CA LEU A 469 0.67 22.64 31.36
C LEU A 469 2.10 22.34 30.90
N ALA A 470 3.11 22.96 31.53
CA ALA A 470 4.52 22.67 31.21
C ALA A 470 4.93 21.24 31.57
N LYS A 471 4.20 20.55 32.45
CA LYS A 471 4.42 19.14 32.80
C LYS A 471 3.85 18.18 31.76
N LEU A 472 3.01 18.67 30.85
CA LEU A 472 2.41 17.86 29.78
C LEU A 472 3.31 17.86 28.55
N SER A 473 3.39 16.72 27.89
CA SER A 473 4.22 16.52 26.70
C SER A 473 3.40 16.22 25.45
N THR A 474 2.12 15.86 25.60
CA THR A 474 1.26 15.50 24.46
C THR A 474 -0.15 16.11 24.53
N PRO A 475 -0.80 16.34 23.37
CA PRO A 475 -2.21 16.71 23.29
C PRO A 475 -3.14 15.75 24.01
N ARG A 476 -2.84 14.45 23.98
CA ARG A 476 -3.69 13.46 24.67
C ARG A 476 -3.67 13.67 26.19
N GLU A 477 -2.50 13.92 26.77
CA GLU A 477 -2.39 14.28 28.18
C GLU A 477 -3.20 15.55 28.49
N LEU A 478 -3.10 16.57 27.64
CA LEU A 478 -3.92 17.79 27.74
C LEU A 478 -5.41 17.48 27.72
N MET A 479 -5.89 16.64 26.79
CA MET A 479 -7.31 16.27 26.73
C MET A 479 -7.77 15.57 28.01
N ILE A 480 -6.94 14.67 28.57
CA ILE A 480 -7.27 13.94 29.80
C ILE A 480 -7.30 14.89 30.99
N MET A 481 -6.28 15.74 31.13
CA MET A 481 -6.16 16.73 32.19
C MET A 481 -7.35 17.69 32.16
N MET A 482 -7.69 18.25 30.99
CA MET A 482 -8.82 19.17 30.86
C MET A 482 -10.15 18.47 31.14
N THR A 483 -10.35 17.24 30.68
CA THR A 483 -11.57 16.47 30.99
C THR A 483 -11.74 16.29 32.50
N GLU A 484 -10.66 15.92 33.19
CA GLU A 484 -10.66 15.77 34.65
C GLU A 484 -10.94 17.10 35.36
N MET A 485 -10.32 18.18 34.90
CA MET A 485 -10.57 19.52 35.46
C MET A 485 -12.04 19.92 35.35
N PHE A 486 -12.67 19.75 34.18
CA PHE A 486 -14.10 20.04 34.01
C PHE A 486 -14.97 19.23 34.99
N SER A 487 -14.69 17.93 35.14
CA SER A 487 -15.41 17.07 36.08
C SER A 487 -15.27 17.54 37.53
N ARG A 488 -14.09 18.04 37.92
CA ARG A 488 -13.84 18.57 39.27
C ARG A 488 -14.51 19.92 39.52
N ILE A 489 -14.54 20.81 38.53
CA ILE A 489 -15.26 22.08 38.66
C ILE A 489 -16.77 21.82 38.80
N GLU A 490 -17.30 20.81 38.09
CA GLU A 490 -18.70 20.37 38.26
C GLU A 490 -18.99 19.82 39.65
N GLN A 491 -18.04 19.08 40.25
CA GLN A 491 -18.17 18.56 41.62
C GLN A 491 -18.08 19.67 42.69
N ASN A 492 -17.29 20.73 42.44
CA ASN A 492 -17.03 21.82 43.39
C ASN A 492 -17.30 23.21 42.77
N PRO A 493 -18.56 23.57 42.48
CA PRO A 493 -18.90 24.78 41.72
C PRO A 493 -18.52 26.10 42.43
N GLU A 494 -18.52 26.13 43.77
CA GLU A 494 -18.21 27.33 44.58
C GLU A 494 -16.74 27.39 45.07
N GLY A 495 -16.07 26.24 45.13
CA GLY A 495 -14.71 26.11 45.69
C GLY A 495 -13.60 26.54 44.74
N GLY A 496 -13.86 26.53 43.44
CA GLY A 496 -12.81 26.63 42.43
C GLY A 496 -11.89 25.39 42.41
N LEU A 497 -10.90 25.39 41.54
CA LEU A 497 -9.89 24.33 41.48
C LEU A 497 -8.74 24.66 42.43
N THR A 498 -8.38 23.70 43.28
CA THR A 498 -7.17 23.78 44.13
C THR A 498 -5.93 23.34 43.35
N ALA A 499 -4.74 23.73 43.82
CA ALA A 499 -3.47 23.27 43.23
C ALA A 499 -3.33 21.72 43.31
N GLN A 500 -3.87 21.11 44.36
CA GLN A 500 -3.89 19.66 44.53
C GLN A 500 -4.78 18.99 43.46
N ASP A 501 -5.91 19.58 43.10
CA ASP A 501 -6.77 19.06 42.03
C ASP A 501 -6.07 19.07 40.67
N MET A 502 -5.33 20.13 40.41
CA MET A 502 -4.53 20.30 39.20
C MET A 502 -3.41 19.27 39.13
N GLU A 503 -2.71 19.03 40.24
CA GLU A 503 -1.67 18.02 40.31
C GLU A 503 -2.22 16.61 40.07
N ILE A 504 -3.35 16.26 40.69
CA ILE A 504 -3.98 14.95 40.47
C ILE A 504 -4.42 14.81 39.00
N ALA A 505 -4.95 15.87 38.38
CA ALA A 505 -5.33 15.84 36.97
C ALA A 505 -4.12 15.61 36.03
N VAL A 506 -2.98 16.23 36.32
CA VAL A 506 -1.72 16.01 35.57
C VAL A 506 -1.21 14.59 35.76
N THR A 507 -1.13 14.09 36.99
CA THR A 507 -0.65 12.73 37.28
C THR A 507 -1.54 11.70 36.58
N LYS A 508 -2.86 11.85 36.67
CA LYS A 508 -3.84 11.00 35.98
C LYS A 508 -3.70 11.07 34.46
N ALA A 509 -3.42 12.26 33.92
CA ALA A 509 -3.17 12.43 32.49
C ALA A 509 -1.90 11.69 32.04
N GLN A 510 -0.81 11.79 32.79
CA GLN A 510 0.43 11.09 32.50
C GLN A 510 0.22 9.56 32.56
N GLU A 511 -0.44 9.04 33.60
CA GLU A 511 -0.73 7.61 33.76
C GLU A 511 -1.64 7.04 32.66
N GLN A 512 -2.70 7.76 32.26
CA GLN A 512 -3.67 7.28 31.26
C GLN A 512 -3.25 7.53 29.79
N SER A 513 -2.17 8.28 29.59
CA SER A 513 -1.64 8.60 28.25
C SER A 513 -0.79 7.46 27.67
N VAL A 514 -0.13 6.69 28.53
CA VAL A 514 0.62 5.46 28.22
C VAL A 514 -0.37 4.40 27.71
#